data_AF-A0A7I7VXG2-F1
#
_entry.id   AF-A0A7I7VXG2-F1
#
_cell.length_a   1.000
_cell.length_b   1.000
_cell.length_c   1.000
_cell.angle_alpha   90.00
_cell.angle_beta   90.00
_cell.angle_gamma   90.00
#
_symmetry.space_group_name_H-M   'P 1'
#
loop_
_entity.id
_entity.type
_entity.pdbx_description
1 polymer ?
#
loop_
_entity_poly.entity_id
_entity_poly.type
_entity_poly.pdbx_seq_one_letter_code
_entity_poly.pdbx_strand_id
1 'polypeptide(L)'
;MVDWEPPWPASIFTDAESVTAGEARMLDDLGLVGQRDVQQIKEAARAEANSRFAPPSGNEVNNHNDAFRHAYWNARMTQRFGEEWTGQFTTAHERLPNNNASNEAMDLWNNEVGRRIAAANPDASPEQLAGMVEQAVRNGETVVIRPDGQGVIWSK
;
A
#
# COMPACT_ATOMS: atom_id res chain seq x y z
N MET A 1 16.96 5.06 1.06
CA MET A 1 16.05 5.89 0.25
C MET A 1 16.87 6.58 -0.81
N VAL A 2 16.28 6.80 -1.99
CA VAL A 2 16.80 7.59 -3.10
C VAL A 2 15.71 8.57 -3.52
N ASP A 3 16.09 9.76 -3.95
CA ASP A 3 15.16 10.67 -4.60
C ASP A 3 14.99 10.18 -6.04
N TRP A 4 13.81 9.63 -6.33
CA TRP A 4 13.47 9.17 -7.66
C TRP A 4 12.71 10.28 -8.38
N GLU A 5 13.23 10.67 -9.52
CA GLU A 5 12.56 11.57 -10.44
C GLU A 5 11.95 10.75 -11.58
N PRO A 6 10.68 10.99 -11.93
CA PRO A 6 10.10 10.32 -13.08
C PRO A 6 10.91 10.63 -14.35
N PRO A 7 11.17 9.64 -15.22
CA PRO A 7 11.89 9.89 -16.46
C PRO A 7 11.13 10.87 -17.34
N TRP A 8 11.85 11.70 -18.09
CA TRP A 8 11.24 12.63 -19.04
C TRP A 8 10.38 11.86 -20.06
N PRO A 9 9.12 12.26 -20.32
CA PRO A 9 8.46 13.52 -19.94
C PRO A 9 7.60 13.49 -18.65
N ALA A 10 7.56 12.43 -17.85
CA ALA A 10 6.71 12.37 -16.64
C ALA A 10 7.09 13.39 -15.56
N SER A 11 8.38 13.74 -15.45
CA SER A 11 8.86 14.77 -14.50
C SER A 11 8.25 16.16 -14.72
N ILE A 12 7.57 16.40 -15.84
CA ILE A 12 6.83 17.66 -16.08
C ILE A 12 5.55 17.72 -15.24
N PHE A 13 4.98 16.58 -14.87
CA PHE A 13 3.66 16.47 -14.26
C PHE A 13 3.67 15.78 -12.90
N THR A 14 4.83 15.31 -12.43
CA THR A 14 4.94 14.52 -11.19
C THR A 14 6.24 14.90 -10.49
N ASP A 15 6.14 15.23 -9.20
CA ASP A 15 7.26 15.67 -8.39
C ASP A 15 8.18 14.48 -8.03
N ALA A 16 9.43 14.80 -7.67
CA ALA A 16 10.37 13.82 -7.15
C ALA A 16 9.86 13.22 -5.83
N GLU A 17 9.98 11.90 -5.68
CA GLU A 17 9.53 11.19 -4.49
C GLU A 17 10.69 10.41 -3.87
N SER A 18 10.74 10.38 -2.53
CA SER A 18 11.70 9.55 -1.82
C SER A 18 11.19 8.11 -1.80
N VAL A 19 11.87 7.21 -2.53
CA VAL A 19 11.53 5.79 -2.64
C VAL A 19 12.74 4.92 -2.33
N THR A 20 12.56 3.61 -2.20
CA THR A 20 13.68 2.67 -2.13
C THR A 20 14.33 2.48 -3.50
N ALA A 21 15.60 2.07 -3.52
CA ALA A 21 16.30 1.79 -4.78
C ALA A 21 15.68 0.60 -5.55
N GLY A 22 14.94 -0.28 -4.87
CA GLY A 22 14.21 -1.37 -5.51
C GLY A 22 12.96 -0.86 -6.24
N GLU A 23 12.20 0.03 -5.60
CA GLU A 23 11.04 0.67 -6.23
C GLU A 23 11.43 1.51 -7.44
N ALA A 24 12.48 2.34 -7.31
CA ALA A 24 12.96 3.19 -8.41
C ALA A 24 13.20 2.37 -9.69
N ARG A 25 13.89 1.23 -9.58
CA ARG A 25 14.16 0.35 -10.74
C ARG A 25 12.88 -0.20 -11.36
N MET A 26 11.92 -0.60 -10.54
CA MET A 26 10.65 -1.14 -11.04
C MET A 26 9.77 -0.05 -11.66
N LEU A 27 9.82 1.19 -11.15
CA LEU A 27 9.12 2.34 -11.73
C LEU A 27 9.74 2.76 -13.07
N ASP A 28 11.07 2.68 -13.21
CA ASP A 28 11.77 2.99 -14.47
C ASP A 28 11.36 2.03 -15.60
N ASP A 29 11.05 0.78 -15.26
CA ASP A 29 10.53 -0.22 -16.20
C ASP A 29 9.05 0.04 -16.58
N LEU A 30 8.34 0.87 -15.81
CA LEU A 30 6.99 1.32 -16.17
C LEU A 30 7.06 2.49 -17.14
N GLY A 31 6.29 2.41 -18.23
CA GLY A 31 5.97 3.59 -19.03
C GLY A 31 5.16 4.62 -18.21
N LEU A 32 5.08 5.85 -18.72
CA LEU A 32 4.42 6.99 -18.05
C LEU A 32 3.00 6.70 -17.54
N VAL A 33 2.24 5.89 -18.28
CA VAL A 33 0.89 5.48 -17.89
C VAL A 33 0.92 4.62 -16.63
N GLY A 34 1.84 3.66 -16.56
CA GLY A 34 2.00 2.81 -15.38
C GLY A 34 2.42 3.61 -14.16
N GLN A 35 3.39 4.51 -14.31
CA GLN A 35 3.82 5.39 -13.21
C GLN A 35 2.67 6.27 -12.69
N ARG A 36 1.89 6.85 -13.60
CA ARG A 36 0.68 7.62 -13.25
C ARG A 36 -0.34 6.77 -12.52
N ASP A 37 -0.57 5.54 -12.96
CA ASP A 37 -1.52 4.63 -12.32
C ASP A 37 -1.08 4.27 -10.90
N VAL A 38 0.22 4.01 -10.66
CA VAL A 38 0.77 3.78 -9.32
C VAL A 38 0.44 4.95 -8.40
N GLN A 39 0.71 6.18 -8.85
CA GLN A 39 0.47 7.39 -8.05
C GLN A 39 -1.02 7.61 -7.79
N GLN A 40 -1.88 7.45 -8.80
CA GLN A 40 -3.32 7.57 -8.62
C GLN A 40 -3.89 6.52 -7.66
N ILE A 41 -3.40 5.28 -7.73
CA ILE A 41 -3.80 4.19 -6.84
C ILE A 41 -3.35 4.48 -5.40
N LYS A 42 -2.14 5.01 -5.20
CA LYS A 42 -1.62 5.41 -3.89
C LYS A 42 -2.47 6.51 -3.25
N GLU A 43 -2.77 7.58 -3.98
CA GLU A 43 -3.61 8.67 -3.49
C GLU A 43 -5.05 8.23 -3.19
N ALA A 44 -5.63 7.41 -4.07
CA ALA A 44 -6.96 6.84 -3.83
C ALA A 44 -6.99 5.96 -2.57
N ALA A 45 -5.94 5.18 -2.32
CA ALA A 45 -5.86 4.34 -1.14
C ALA A 45 -5.77 5.15 0.16
N ARG A 46 -4.98 6.24 0.17
CA ARG A 46 -4.92 7.17 1.29
C ARG A 46 -6.27 7.84 1.55
N ALA A 47 -6.95 8.31 0.50
CA ALA A 47 -8.25 8.95 0.60
C ALA A 47 -9.33 8.00 1.18
N GLU A 48 -9.42 6.78 0.67
CA GLU A 48 -10.34 5.76 1.17
C GLU A 48 -10.04 5.36 2.62
N ALA A 49 -8.74 5.23 2.98
CA ALA A 49 -8.33 4.96 4.35
C ALA A 49 -8.83 6.05 5.31
N ASN A 50 -8.58 7.32 4.97
CA ASN A 50 -8.98 8.46 5.78
C ASN A 50 -10.51 8.60 5.89
N SER A 51 -11.25 8.17 4.86
CA SER A 51 -12.71 8.17 4.88
C SER A 51 -13.29 7.08 5.78
N ARG A 52 -12.75 5.84 5.73
CA ARG A 52 -13.32 4.67 6.42
C ARG A 52 -12.78 4.46 7.83
N PHE A 53 -11.52 4.82 8.05
CA PHE A 53 -10.79 4.69 9.31
C PHE A 53 -10.13 6.02 9.62
N ALA A 54 -10.89 6.97 10.18
CA ALA A 54 -10.39 8.29 10.52
C ALA A 54 -9.10 8.20 11.36
N PRO A 55 -8.02 8.88 10.98
CA PRO A 55 -6.74 8.77 11.67
C PRO A 55 -6.83 9.24 13.12
N PRO A 56 -6.53 8.39 14.13
CA PRO A 56 -6.59 8.79 15.53
C PRO A 56 -5.61 9.94 15.79
N SER A 57 -6.14 11.10 16.21
CA SER A 57 -5.35 12.32 16.42
C SER A 57 -4.52 12.75 15.20
N GLY A 58 -4.95 12.40 13.99
CA GLY A 58 -4.22 12.68 12.75
C GLY A 58 -3.07 11.70 12.45
N ASN A 59 -2.85 10.68 13.28
CA ASN A 59 -1.85 9.65 13.01
C ASN A 59 -2.38 8.60 12.04
N GLU A 60 -1.79 8.51 10.85
CA GLU A 60 -2.15 7.56 9.79
C GLU A 60 -1.28 6.29 9.78
N VAL A 61 -0.41 6.12 10.78
CA VAL A 61 0.61 5.07 10.81
C VAL A 61 0.33 4.07 11.93
N ASN A 62 0.63 2.80 11.69
CA ASN A 62 0.62 1.69 12.65
C ASN A 62 -0.76 1.34 13.23
N ASN A 63 -1.84 1.76 12.58
CA ASN A 63 -3.21 1.60 13.07
C ASN A 63 -4.17 1.11 11.96
N HIS A 64 -5.47 1.03 12.23
CA HIS A 64 -6.45 0.53 11.26
C HIS A 64 -6.51 1.32 9.95
N ASN A 65 -6.22 2.63 9.98
CA ASN A 65 -6.07 3.44 8.77
C ASN A 65 -4.93 2.92 7.90
N ASP A 66 -3.79 2.66 8.53
CA ASP A 66 -2.60 2.15 7.87
C ASP A 66 -2.84 0.74 7.30
N ALA A 67 -3.39 -0.15 8.13
CA ALA A 67 -3.72 -1.51 7.72
C ALA A 67 -4.69 -1.54 6.52
N PHE A 68 -5.72 -0.70 6.54
CA PHE A 68 -6.62 -0.53 5.40
C PHE A 68 -5.86 0.01 4.18
N ARG A 69 -5.06 1.06 4.33
CA ARG A 69 -4.33 1.70 3.24
C ARG A 69 -3.42 0.69 2.52
N HIS A 70 -2.62 -0.07 3.26
CA HIS A 70 -1.72 -1.09 2.70
C HIS A 70 -2.48 -2.20 1.97
N ALA A 71 -3.53 -2.73 2.59
CA ALA A 71 -4.34 -3.78 1.98
C ALA A 71 -5.08 -3.30 0.73
N TYR A 72 -5.71 -2.13 0.76
CA TYR A 72 -6.45 -1.62 -0.40
C TYR A 72 -5.51 -1.17 -1.52
N TRP A 73 -4.37 -0.54 -1.18
CA TRP A 73 -3.32 -0.25 -2.14
C TRP A 73 -2.87 -1.51 -2.89
N ASN A 74 -2.55 -2.59 -2.16
CA ASN A 74 -2.14 -3.86 -2.76
C ASN A 74 -3.23 -4.53 -3.59
N ALA A 75 -4.49 -4.42 -3.17
CA ALA A 75 -5.60 -4.95 -3.94
C ALA A 75 -5.71 -4.25 -5.32
N ARG A 76 -5.62 -2.91 -5.33
CA ARG A 76 -5.70 -2.10 -6.55
C ARG A 76 -4.48 -2.27 -7.45
N MET A 77 -3.30 -2.32 -6.86
CA MET A 77 -2.05 -2.61 -7.58
C MET A 77 -2.10 -4.00 -8.23
N THR A 78 -2.64 -5.01 -7.52
CA THR A 78 -2.80 -6.38 -8.05
C THR A 78 -3.76 -6.42 -9.23
N GLN A 79 -4.91 -5.74 -9.17
CA GLN A 79 -5.81 -5.65 -10.31
C GLN A 79 -5.16 -4.99 -11.54
N ARG A 80 -4.26 -4.02 -11.33
CA ARG A 80 -3.64 -3.25 -12.41
C ARG A 80 -2.42 -3.93 -13.03
N PHE A 81 -1.53 -4.44 -12.19
CA PHE A 81 -0.19 -4.89 -12.56
C PHE A 81 0.03 -6.39 -12.33
N GLY A 82 -0.94 -7.10 -11.74
CA GLY A 82 -0.81 -8.50 -11.36
C GLY A 82 -0.16 -8.69 -9.99
N GLU A 83 -0.40 -9.86 -9.42
CA GLU A 83 -0.01 -10.22 -8.05
C GLU A 83 1.51 -10.27 -7.88
N GLU A 84 2.22 -10.90 -8.81
CA GLU A 84 3.67 -11.08 -8.74
C GLU A 84 4.40 -9.73 -8.75
N TRP A 85 4.08 -8.87 -9.73
CA TRP A 85 4.70 -7.56 -9.83
C TRP A 85 4.40 -6.71 -8.59
N THR A 86 3.15 -6.72 -8.13
CA THR A 86 2.72 -5.99 -6.93
C THR A 86 3.49 -6.46 -5.69
N GLY A 87 3.62 -7.77 -5.50
CA GLY A 87 4.36 -8.33 -4.36
C GLY A 87 5.83 -7.92 -4.34
N GLN A 88 6.50 -7.91 -5.49
CA GLN A 88 7.88 -7.45 -5.60
C GLN A 88 8.00 -5.95 -5.30
N PHE A 89 7.11 -5.14 -5.88
CA PHE A 89 7.10 -3.70 -5.72
C PHE A 89 6.87 -3.27 -4.26
N THR A 90 5.82 -3.79 -3.63
CA THR A 90 5.51 -3.40 -2.24
C THR A 90 6.51 -3.98 -1.25
N THR A 91 7.08 -5.16 -1.51
CA THR A 91 8.19 -5.67 -0.68
C THR A 91 9.42 -4.78 -0.77
N ALA A 92 9.71 -4.20 -1.94
CA ALA A 92 10.77 -3.20 -2.07
C ALA A 92 10.42 -1.94 -1.26
N HIS A 93 9.16 -1.47 -1.32
CA HIS A 93 8.66 -0.33 -0.55
C HIS A 93 8.90 -0.47 0.96
N GLU A 94 8.57 -1.62 1.55
CA GLU A 94 8.66 -1.79 3.01
C GLU A 94 10.11 -1.94 3.54
N ARG A 95 11.08 -2.19 2.65
CA ARG A 95 12.51 -2.39 3.01
C ARG A 95 13.23 -1.06 3.21
N LEU A 96 12.67 -0.23 4.08
CA LEU A 96 13.25 1.06 4.46
C LEU A 96 14.49 0.86 5.37
N PRO A 97 15.58 1.61 5.17
CA PRO A 97 16.73 1.56 6.07
C PRO A 97 16.31 1.96 7.49
N ASN A 98 16.68 1.15 8.49
CA ASN A 98 16.34 1.37 9.90
C ASN A 98 14.83 1.29 10.23
N ASN A 99 14.02 0.61 9.41
CA ASN A 99 12.62 0.36 9.76
C ASN A 99 12.50 -0.52 11.02
N ASN A 100 11.44 -0.31 11.81
CA ASN A 100 11.11 -1.24 12.88
C ASN A 100 10.58 -2.54 12.26
N ALA A 101 11.17 -3.68 12.61
CA ALA A 101 10.78 -4.98 12.07
C ALA A 101 9.29 -5.33 12.28
N SER A 102 8.66 -4.80 13.33
CA SER A 102 7.22 -4.98 13.57
C SER A 102 6.37 -4.20 12.59
N ASN A 103 6.80 -2.99 12.21
CA ASN A 103 6.11 -2.17 11.22
C ASN A 103 6.21 -2.85 9.84
N GLU A 104 7.43 -3.23 9.44
CA GLU A 104 7.63 -3.97 8.18
C GLU A 104 6.79 -5.26 8.14
N ALA A 105 6.71 -6.02 9.24
CA ALA A 105 5.88 -7.22 9.31
C ALA A 105 4.38 -6.92 9.20
N MET A 106 3.91 -5.82 9.80
CA MET A 106 2.53 -5.36 9.68
C MET A 106 2.19 -5.02 8.22
N ASP A 107 3.04 -4.21 7.59
CA ASP A 107 2.84 -3.73 6.23
C ASP A 107 2.87 -4.89 5.23
N LEU A 108 3.86 -5.78 5.33
CA LEU A 108 3.96 -6.97 4.47
C LEU A 108 2.75 -7.91 4.60
N TRP A 109 2.23 -8.11 5.82
CA TRP A 109 1.03 -8.93 6.03
C TRP A 109 -0.20 -8.27 5.42
N ASN A 110 -0.42 -6.98 5.68
CA ASN A 110 -1.59 -6.27 5.18
C ASN A 110 -1.56 -6.14 3.65
N ASN A 111 -0.37 -5.93 3.08
CA ASN A 111 -0.12 -5.99 1.65
C ASN A 111 -0.59 -7.34 1.06
N GLU A 112 -0.21 -8.46 1.69
CA GLU A 112 -0.61 -9.81 1.27
C GLU A 112 -2.12 -10.03 1.36
N VAL A 113 -2.79 -9.57 2.43
CA VAL A 113 -4.25 -9.64 2.54
C VAL A 113 -4.91 -8.93 1.37
N GLY A 114 -4.43 -7.75 1.01
CA GLY A 114 -4.88 -6.98 -0.15
C GLY A 114 -4.78 -7.76 -1.47
N ARG A 115 -3.61 -8.35 -1.74
CA ARG A 115 -3.37 -9.15 -2.96
C ARG A 115 -4.33 -10.34 -3.05
N ARG A 116 -4.55 -11.07 -1.95
CA ARG A 116 -5.49 -12.20 -1.90
C ARG A 116 -6.92 -11.78 -2.19
N ILE A 117 -7.36 -10.66 -1.62
CA ILE A 117 -8.71 -10.12 -1.87
C ILE A 117 -8.89 -9.81 -3.36
N ALA A 118 -7.91 -9.17 -3.99
CA ALA A 118 -7.96 -8.86 -5.42
C ALA A 118 -7.90 -10.12 -6.30
N ALA A 119 -7.03 -11.09 -5.98
CA ALA A 119 -6.93 -12.34 -6.72
C ALA A 119 -8.23 -13.16 -6.68
N ALA A 120 -8.95 -13.13 -5.55
CA ALA A 120 -10.26 -13.77 -5.41
C ALA A 120 -11.40 -12.99 -6.08
N ASN A 121 -11.19 -11.70 -6.39
CA ASN A 121 -12.22 -10.80 -6.92
C ASN A 121 -11.67 -9.93 -8.07
N PRO A 122 -11.20 -10.54 -9.17
CA PRO A 122 -10.49 -9.81 -10.23
C PRO A 122 -11.34 -8.72 -10.89
N ASP A 123 -12.66 -8.93 -11.00
CA ASP A 123 -13.60 -8.02 -11.66
C ASP A 123 -14.30 -7.04 -10.69
N ALA A 124 -13.93 -7.03 -9.41
CA ALA A 124 -14.54 -6.12 -8.44
C ALA A 124 -14.22 -4.65 -8.76
N SER A 125 -15.22 -3.78 -8.61
CA SER A 125 -15.03 -2.34 -8.69
C SER A 125 -14.09 -1.84 -7.57
N PRO A 126 -13.48 -0.64 -7.71
CA PRO A 126 -12.71 -0.03 -6.64
C PRO A 126 -13.49 0.02 -5.32
N GLU A 127 -14.76 0.43 -5.37
CA GLU A 127 -15.63 0.55 -4.19
C GLU A 127 -15.93 -0.80 -3.57
N GLN A 128 -16.14 -1.85 -4.39
CA GLN A 128 -16.35 -3.21 -3.92
C GLN A 128 -15.09 -3.75 -3.22
N LEU A 129 -13.91 -3.58 -3.82
CA LEU A 129 -12.64 -3.96 -3.19
C LEU A 129 -12.40 -3.21 -1.89
N ALA A 130 -12.64 -1.90 -1.86
CA ALA A 130 -12.52 -1.10 -0.65
C ALA A 130 -13.47 -1.61 0.44
N GLY A 131 -14.71 -1.99 0.08
CA GLY A 131 -15.65 -2.63 0.99
C GLY A 131 -15.17 -3.97 1.54
N MET A 132 -14.58 -4.83 0.69
CA MET A 132 -14.03 -6.12 1.13
C MET A 132 -12.82 -5.94 2.05
N VAL A 133 -11.92 -5.00 1.73
CA VAL A 133 -10.77 -4.68 2.58
C VAL A 133 -11.22 -4.09 3.92
N GLU A 134 -12.23 -3.22 3.92
CA GLU A 134 -12.81 -2.70 5.16
C GLU A 134 -13.34 -3.84 6.04
N GLN A 135 -14.04 -4.81 5.46
CA GLN A 135 -14.53 -5.98 6.19
C GLN A 135 -13.36 -6.82 6.74
N ALA A 136 -12.32 -7.07 5.96
CA ALA A 136 -11.13 -7.79 6.43
C ALA A 136 -10.48 -7.11 7.64
N VAL A 137 -10.36 -5.78 7.61
CA VAL A 137 -9.86 -4.99 8.75
C VAL A 137 -10.80 -5.11 9.95
N ARG A 138 -12.12 -5.00 9.77
CA ARG A 138 -13.09 -5.09 10.89
C ARG A 138 -13.21 -6.51 11.47
N ASN A 139 -12.92 -7.54 10.68
CA ASN A 139 -13.01 -8.93 11.07
C ASN A 139 -11.77 -9.44 11.81
N GLY A 140 -10.67 -8.69 11.82
CA GLY A 140 -9.41 -9.12 12.42
C GLY A 140 -8.51 -9.93 11.47
N GLU A 141 -8.68 -9.78 10.16
CA GLU A 141 -7.87 -10.48 9.15
C GLU A 141 -6.56 -9.74 8.83
N THR A 142 -6.53 -8.42 9.08
CA THR A 142 -5.32 -7.59 9.04
C THR A 142 -4.69 -7.46 10.43
N VAL A 143 -3.49 -6.90 10.47
CA VAL A 143 -2.77 -6.64 11.71
C VAL A 143 -2.44 -5.15 11.87
N VAL A 144 -2.33 -4.71 13.12
CA VAL A 144 -1.87 -3.38 13.52
C VAL A 144 -0.74 -3.50 14.54
N ILE A 145 0.01 -2.43 14.78
CA ILE A 145 1.04 -2.44 15.83
C ILE A 145 0.40 -2.40 17.21
N ARG A 146 1.00 -3.15 18.13
CA ARG A 146 0.60 -3.13 19.53
C ARG A 146 0.74 -1.73 20.13
N PRO A 147 -0.06 -1.37 21.14
CA PRO A 147 0.11 -0.11 21.86
C PRO A 147 1.50 0.08 22.49
N ASP A 148 2.21 -1.01 22.81
CA ASP A 148 3.58 -0.98 23.34
C ASP A 148 4.68 -0.85 22.27
N GLY A 149 4.31 -0.90 20.98
CA GLY A 149 5.25 -0.85 19.85
C GLY A 149 6.08 -2.11 19.65
N GLN A 150 5.83 -3.19 20.42
CA GLN A 150 6.63 -4.42 20.41
C GLN A 150 5.90 -5.59 19.75
N GLY A 151 5.58 -5.41 18.48
CA GLY A 151 5.00 -6.43 17.62
C GLY A 151 3.61 -6.06 17.10
N VAL A 152 2.96 -7.06 16.52
CA VAL A 152 1.65 -6.92 15.88
C VAL A 152 0.54 -7.59 16.69
N ILE A 153 -0.68 -7.13 16.49
CA ILE A 153 -1.94 -7.75 16.93
C ILE A 153 -2.94 -7.73 15.77
N TRP A 154 -3.88 -8.68 15.78
CA TRP A 154 -5.03 -8.64 14.87
C TRP A 154 -5.83 -7.36 15.05
N SER A 155 -6.41 -6.85 13.99
CA SER A 155 -7.15 -5.58 13.95
C SER A 155 -8.51 -5.61 14.69
N LYS A 156 -8.78 -6.62 15.53
CA LYS A 156 -10.05 -6.79 16.25
C LYS A 156 -9.96 -6.43 17.72
#